data_AF-A0A5R2MYD2-F1
#
_entry.id   AF-A0A5R2MYD2-F1
#
_cell.length_a   1.000
_cell.length_b   1.000
_cell.length_c   1.000
_cell.angle_alpha   90.00
_cell.angle_beta   90.00
_cell.angle_gamma   90.00
#
_symmetry.space_group_name_H-M   'P 1'
#
loop_
_entity.id
_entity.type
_entity.pdbx_description
1 polymer ?
#
loop_
_entity_poly.entity_id
_entity_poly.type
_entity_poly.pdbx_seq_one_letter_code
_entity_poly.pdbx_strand_id
1 'polypeptide(L)'
;LVSDIPAAPRSAYVGIDNRVAGRTAALLMGRFLGGREGRLAMVVGSRSYRGHEEREMGFRSVLGEEFPNLTVSSAVEINDEPDASYAETMKALRNEPELLGIYCVGAGRSGIAKAIREA
;
A
#
# COMPACT_ATOMS: atom_id res chain seq x y z
N LEU A 1 18.78 -5.55 -3.75
CA LEU A 1 17.79 -5.58 -4.85
C LEU A 1 16.64 -6.49 -4.43
N VAL A 2 15.43 -5.96 -4.18
CA VAL A 2 14.27 -6.74 -3.71
C VAL A 2 13.22 -6.91 -4.82
N SER A 3 13.44 -6.35 -6.01
CA SER A 3 12.54 -6.43 -7.18
C SER A 3 13.32 -6.76 -8.44
N ASP A 4 12.64 -7.43 -9.37
CA ASP A 4 13.20 -7.86 -10.63
C ASP A 4 13.45 -6.69 -11.61
N ILE A 5 14.39 -6.87 -12.54
CA ILE A 5 14.63 -5.98 -13.67
C ILE A 5 14.58 -6.84 -14.94
N PRO A 6 13.41 -6.99 -15.59
CA PRO A 6 13.23 -7.94 -16.68
C PRO A 6 14.16 -7.72 -17.87
N ALA A 7 14.47 -6.46 -18.18
CA ALA A 7 15.33 -6.10 -19.32
C ALA A 7 16.84 -6.20 -19.04
N ALA A 8 17.25 -6.50 -17.80
CA ALA A 8 18.67 -6.62 -17.45
C ALA A 8 19.19 -8.03 -17.77
N PRO A 9 20.42 -8.18 -18.31
CA PRO A 9 21.05 -9.49 -18.46
C PRO A 9 21.23 -10.16 -17.09
N ARG A 10 20.61 -11.32 -16.90
CA ARG A 10 20.70 -12.11 -15.66
C ARG A 10 20.34 -13.57 -15.92
N SER A 11 20.85 -14.47 -15.09
CA SER A 11 20.53 -15.91 -15.19
C SER A 11 19.12 -16.23 -14.68
N ALA A 12 18.70 -15.63 -13.56
CA ALA A 12 17.36 -15.80 -12.97
C ALA A 12 17.08 -14.71 -11.93
N TYR A 13 15.82 -14.56 -11.53
CA TYR A 13 15.39 -13.82 -10.33
C TYR A 13 14.53 -14.76 -9.49
N VAL A 14 14.80 -14.80 -8.20
CA VAL A 14 14.00 -15.52 -7.22
C VAL A 14 13.53 -14.49 -6.20
N GLY A 15 12.24 -14.22 -6.19
CA GLY A 15 11.65 -13.21 -5.33
C GLY A 15 10.16 -13.06 -5.56
N ILE A 16 9.60 -12.00 -4.98
CA ILE A 16 8.17 -11.76 -4.98
C ILE A 16 7.75 -11.16 -6.33
N ASP A 17 6.70 -11.70 -6.92
CA ASP A 17 5.93 -10.97 -7.93
C ASP A 17 5.17 -9.83 -7.23
N ASN A 18 5.71 -8.63 -7.35
CA ASN A 18 5.17 -7.44 -6.68
C ASN A 18 3.77 -7.09 -7.19
N ARG A 19 3.48 -7.37 -8.45
CA ARG A 19 2.15 -7.15 -9.03
C ARG A 19 1.13 -8.05 -8.35
N VAL A 20 1.43 -9.35 -8.27
CA VAL A 20 0.58 -10.33 -7.60
C VAL A 20 0.44 -10.02 -6.11
N ALA A 21 1.52 -9.60 -5.44
CA ALA A 21 1.47 -9.21 -4.03
C ALA A 21 0.49 -8.04 -3.78
N GLY A 22 0.51 -7.02 -4.65
CA GLY A 22 -0.44 -5.91 -4.59
C GLY A 22 -1.89 -6.36 -4.81
N ARG A 23 -2.12 -7.21 -5.82
CA ARG A 23 -3.44 -7.80 -6.10
C ARG A 23 -3.98 -8.58 -4.90
N THR A 24 -3.14 -9.41 -4.28
CA THR A 24 -3.51 -10.19 -3.09
C THR A 24 -3.89 -9.29 -1.91
N ALA A 25 -3.14 -8.21 -1.67
CA ALA A 25 -3.46 -7.28 -0.60
C ALA A 25 -4.82 -6.59 -0.80
N ALA A 26 -5.14 -6.17 -2.02
CA ALA A 26 -6.44 -5.58 -2.36
C ALA A 26 -7.58 -6.58 -2.17
N LEU A 27 -7.41 -7.82 -2.63
CA LEU A 27 -8.42 -8.87 -2.47
C LEU A 27 -8.73 -9.15 -1.00
N LEU A 28 -7.70 -9.22 -0.15
CA LEU A 28 -7.87 -9.43 1.29
C LEU A 28 -8.60 -8.26 1.95
N MET A 29 -8.19 -7.02 1.66
CA MET A 29 -8.85 -5.83 2.22
C MET A 29 -10.29 -5.72 1.77
N GLY A 30 -10.57 -5.85 0.47
CA GLY A 30 -11.92 -5.76 -0.07
C GLY A 30 -12.86 -6.80 0.54
N ARG A 31 -12.41 -8.05 0.69
CA ARG A 31 -13.19 -9.12 1.34
C ARG A 31 -13.42 -8.85 2.83
N PHE A 32 -12.41 -8.42 3.57
CA PHE A 32 -12.55 -8.15 5.00
C PHE A 32 -13.39 -6.90 5.31
N LEU A 33 -13.47 -5.95 4.38
CA LEU A 33 -14.34 -4.79 4.52
C LEU A 33 -15.80 -5.09 4.20
N GLY A 34 -16.14 -6.26 3.67
CA GLY A 34 -17.50 -6.78 3.66
C GLY A 34 -18.54 -5.88 2.98
N GLY A 35 -18.14 -5.14 1.93
CA GLY A 35 -19.04 -4.23 1.20
C GLY A 35 -19.18 -2.82 1.79
N ARG A 36 -18.40 -2.46 2.82
CA ARG A 36 -18.33 -1.07 3.33
C ARG A 36 -17.86 -0.11 2.24
N GLU A 37 -18.47 1.06 2.18
CA GLU A 37 -18.01 2.16 1.32
C GLU A 37 -17.03 3.04 2.08
N GLY A 38 -15.95 3.46 1.40
CA GLY A 38 -14.99 4.38 1.97
C GLY A 38 -13.63 4.34 1.32
N ARG A 39 -12.62 4.78 2.07
CA ARG A 39 -11.28 5.06 1.54
C ARG A 39 -10.21 4.16 2.13
N LEU A 40 -9.21 3.84 1.33
CA LEU A 40 -7.99 3.16 1.76
C LEU A 40 -6.80 4.10 1.55
N ALA A 41 -5.93 4.17 2.54
CA ALA A 41 -4.66 4.86 2.41
C ALA A 41 -3.58 3.90 1.92
N MET A 42 -2.65 4.42 1.12
CA MET A 42 -1.48 3.68 0.68
C MET A 42 -0.20 4.39 1.14
N VAL A 43 0.69 3.65 1.79
CA VAL A 43 1.97 4.15 2.29
C VAL A 43 3.09 3.41 1.59
N VAL A 44 3.93 4.14 0.84
CA VAL A 44 5.04 3.60 0.05
C VAL A 44 6.36 4.16 0.54
N GLY A 45 7.43 3.35 0.54
CA GLY A 45 8.77 3.82 0.88
C GLY A 45 9.27 4.86 -0.12
N SER A 46 9.43 4.43 -1.37
CA SER A 46 9.61 5.33 -2.52
C SER A 46 8.80 4.92 -3.73
N ARG A 47 8.29 5.89 -4.52
CA ARG A 47 7.62 5.64 -5.81
C ARG A 47 8.60 5.32 -6.94
N SER A 48 9.84 5.78 -6.82
CA SER A 48 10.93 5.45 -7.75
C SER A 48 11.31 3.97 -7.71
N TYR A 49 10.85 3.25 -6.68
CA TYR A 49 11.12 1.83 -6.55
C TYR A 49 10.07 1.01 -7.30
N ARG A 50 10.50 0.37 -8.39
CA ARG A 50 9.64 -0.44 -9.27
C ARG A 50 8.76 -1.47 -8.54
N GLY A 51 9.29 -2.11 -7.48
CA GLY A 51 8.49 -3.06 -6.71
C GLY A 51 7.32 -2.42 -5.96
N HIS A 52 7.44 -1.17 -5.54
CA HIS A 52 6.33 -0.43 -4.94
C HIS A 52 5.31 -0.03 -5.99
N GLU A 53 5.77 0.45 -7.15
CA GLU A 53 4.89 0.77 -8.28
C GLU A 53 4.10 -0.46 -8.75
N GLU A 54 4.76 -1.62 -8.88
CA GLU A 54 4.09 -2.86 -9.28
C GLU A 54 3.04 -3.29 -8.24
N ARG A 55 3.32 -3.15 -6.93
CA ARG A 55 2.34 -3.42 -5.86
C ARG A 55 1.18 -2.44 -5.90
N GLU A 56 1.43 -1.15 -6.02
CA GLU A 56 0.38 -0.13 -6.11
C GLU A 56 -0.54 -0.41 -7.30
N MET A 57 0.03 -0.67 -8.46
CA MET A 57 -0.75 -0.88 -9.68
C MET A 57 -1.53 -2.21 -9.63
N GLY A 58 -0.99 -3.25 -8.98
CA GLY A 58 -1.75 -4.49 -8.68
C GLY A 58 -2.91 -4.27 -7.73
N PHE A 59 -2.67 -3.51 -6.68
CA PHE A 59 -3.68 -3.18 -5.68
C PHE A 59 -4.83 -2.36 -6.27
N ARG A 60 -4.52 -1.30 -7.04
CA ARG A 60 -5.53 -0.46 -7.69
C ARG A 60 -6.35 -1.21 -8.74
N SER A 61 -5.73 -2.13 -9.50
CA SER A 61 -6.43 -2.94 -10.51
C SER A 61 -7.51 -3.82 -9.87
N VAL A 62 -7.19 -4.58 -8.81
CA VAL A 62 -8.20 -5.43 -8.14
C VAL A 62 -9.30 -4.61 -7.50
N LEU A 63 -9.00 -3.47 -6.87
CA LEU A 63 -10.04 -2.64 -6.28
C LEU A 63 -10.99 -2.07 -7.34
N GLY A 64 -10.47 -1.59 -8.47
CA GLY A 64 -11.31 -1.09 -9.56
C GLY A 64 -12.16 -2.18 -10.22
N GLU A 65 -11.66 -3.41 -10.28
CA GLU A 65 -12.36 -4.57 -10.87
C GLU A 65 -13.42 -5.18 -9.93
N GLU A 66 -13.10 -5.35 -8.65
CA GLU A 66 -13.88 -6.18 -7.73
C GLU A 66 -14.54 -5.41 -6.58
N PHE A 67 -14.07 -4.21 -6.25
CA PHE A 67 -14.51 -3.45 -5.06
C PHE A 67 -14.74 -1.96 -5.36
N PRO A 68 -15.69 -1.62 -6.28
CA PRO A 68 -15.91 -0.24 -6.73
C PRO A 68 -16.39 0.72 -5.64
N ASN A 69 -16.88 0.20 -4.51
CA ASN A 69 -17.23 0.94 -3.30
C ASN A 69 -16.01 1.41 -2.48
N LEU A 70 -14.80 0.97 -2.84
CA LEU A 70 -13.56 1.36 -2.17
C LEU A 70 -12.74 2.27 -3.07
N THR A 71 -12.26 3.39 -2.52
CA THR A 71 -11.34 4.30 -3.21
C THR A 71 -9.98 4.31 -2.55
N VAL A 72 -8.91 4.50 -3.32
CA VAL A 72 -7.54 4.57 -2.78
C VAL A 72 -7.01 5.99 -2.92
N SER A 73 -6.58 6.59 -1.81
CA SER A 73 -5.94 7.91 -1.83
C SER A 73 -4.62 7.90 -2.60
N SER A 74 -4.08 9.08 -2.90
CA SER A 74 -2.74 9.19 -3.47
C SER A 74 -1.72 8.56 -2.52
N ALA A 75 -0.82 7.72 -3.04
CA ALA A 75 0.18 7.06 -2.21
C ALA A 75 1.07 8.09 -1.50
N VAL A 76 1.21 7.94 -0.18
CA VAL A 76 2.10 8.77 0.64
C VAL A 76 3.49 8.16 0.64
N GLU A 77 4.47 8.95 0.19
CA GLU A 77 5.88 8.56 0.16
C GLU A 77 6.54 8.95 1.49
N ILE A 78 7.10 7.97 2.20
CA ILE A 78 7.63 8.13 3.56
C ILE A 78 9.15 7.93 3.65
N ASN A 79 9.82 7.62 2.54
CA ASN A 79 11.24 7.24 2.49
C ASN A 79 11.64 6.16 3.50
N ASP A 80 10.69 5.29 3.85
CA ASP A 80 10.83 4.25 4.88
C ASP A 80 11.16 4.77 6.29
N GLU A 81 10.89 6.05 6.57
CA GLU A 81 11.09 6.66 7.89
C GLU A 81 9.86 6.44 8.80
N PRO A 82 10.04 5.81 9.98
CA PRO A 82 8.94 5.58 10.91
C PRO A 82 8.25 6.86 11.40
N ASP A 83 9.00 7.93 11.65
CA ASP A 83 8.44 9.18 12.16
C ASP A 83 7.57 9.89 11.09
N ALA A 84 8.01 9.88 9.84
CA ALA A 84 7.21 10.36 8.71
C ALA A 84 5.93 9.52 8.54
N SER A 85 6.06 8.20 8.65
CA SER A 85 4.92 7.28 8.57
C SER A 85 3.89 7.53 9.68
N TYR A 86 4.37 7.78 10.90
CA TYR A 86 3.51 8.13 12.03
C TYR A 86 2.76 9.44 11.77
N ALA A 87 3.48 10.50 11.38
CA ALA A 87 2.89 11.82 11.14
C ALA A 87 1.81 11.79 10.06
N GLU A 88 2.10 11.15 8.92
CA GLU A 88 1.15 11.05 7.81
C GLU A 88 -0.02 10.12 8.14
N THR A 89 0.20 9.04 8.90
CA THR A 89 -0.90 8.18 9.36
C THR A 89 -1.83 8.92 10.32
N MET A 90 -1.29 9.67 11.29
CA MET A 90 -2.10 10.50 12.19
C MET A 90 -2.90 11.57 11.43
N LYS A 91 -2.30 12.15 10.38
CA LYS A 91 -2.98 13.11 9.51
C LYS A 91 -4.13 12.45 8.74
N ALA A 92 -3.91 11.26 8.17
CA ALA A 92 -4.95 10.50 7.48
C ALA A 92 -6.10 10.13 8.42
N LEU A 93 -5.78 9.60 9.61
CA LEU A 93 -6.78 9.22 10.62
C LEU A 93 -7.64 10.42 11.09
N ARG A 94 -7.05 11.61 11.20
CA ARG A 94 -7.78 12.83 11.61
C ARG A 94 -8.61 13.45 10.48
N ASN A 95 -8.11 13.43 9.26
CA ASN A 95 -8.68 14.21 8.17
C ASN A 95 -9.61 13.37 7.26
N GLU A 96 -9.53 12.04 7.33
CA GLU A 96 -10.30 11.12 6.49
C GLU A 96 -11.22 10.24 7.36
N PRO A 97 -12.41 10.73 7.77
CA PRO A 97 -13.33 9.97 8.62
C PRO A 97 -13.86 8.69 7.95
N GLU A 98 -13.76 8.59 6.62
CA GLU A 98 -14.12 7.42 5.83
C GLU A 98 -12.95 6.45 5.62
N LEU A 99 -11.81 6.64 6.29
CA LEU A 99 -10.65 5.76 6.18
C LEU A 99 -10.96 4.39 6.79
N LEU A 100 -10.95 3.36 5.94
CA LEU A 100 -11.28 1.98 6.28
C LEU A 100 -10.05 1.09 6.49
N GLY A 101 -8.90 1.48 5.94
CA GLY A 101 -7.70 0.66 6.00
C GLY A 101 -6.46 1.33 5.41
N ILE A 102 -5.30 0.78 5.75
CA ILE A 102 -3.99 1.27 5.30
C ILE A 102 -3.21 0.12 4.69
N TYR A 103 -2.84 0.26 3.42
CA TYR A 103 -1.90 -0.64 2.76
C TYR A 103 -0.48 -0.10 2.84
N CYS A 104 0.35 -0.75 3.68
CA CYS A 104 1.77 -0.43 3.80
C CYS A 104 2.59 -1.29 2.84
N VAL A 105 3.20 -0.65 1.85
CA VAL A 105 4.03 -1.28 0.83
C VAL A 105 5.51 -1.34 1.25
N GLY A 106 5.96 -0.35 2.04
CA GLY A 106 7.34 -0.15 2.48
C GLY A 106 7.64 -0.57 3.93
N ALA A 107 8.74 -0.07 4.50
CA ALA A 107 9.26 -0.44 5.81
C ALA A 107 8.74 0.39 6.99
N GLY A 108 8.02 1.50 6.76
CA GLY A 108 7.46 2.41 7.79
C GLY A 108 6.34 1.87 8.70
N ARG A 109 6.26 0.55 8.86
CA ARG A 109 5.17 -0.17 9.55
C ARG A 109 5.05 0.20 11.03
N SER A 110 6.17 0.44 11.72
CA SER A 110 6.18 0.79 13.15
C SER A 110 5.52 2.14 13.42
N GLY A 111 5.73 3.13 12.55
CA GLY A 111 5.09 4.44 12.63
C GLY A 111 3.58 4.37 12.42
N ILE A 112 3.14 3.62 11.41
CA ILE A 112 1.71 3.36 11.16
C ILE A 112 1.06 2.69 12.39
N ALA A 113 1.69 1.63 12.89
CA ALA A 113 1.16 0.89 14.04
C ALA A 113 1.10 1.76 15.31
N LYS A 114 2.08 2.66 15.50
CA LYS A 114 2.06 3.62 16.61
C LYS A 114 0.90 4.62 16.46
N ALA A 115 0.72 5.19 15.28
CA ALA A 115 -0.36 6.15 15.01
C ALA A 115 -1.75 5.54 15.26
N ILE A 116 -1.98 4.31 14.79
CA ILE A 116 -3.26 3.61 15.03
C ILE A 116 -3.53 3.37 16.52
N ARG A 117 -2.50 3.15 17.34
CA ARG A 117 -2.68 2.93 18.79
C ARG A 117 -2.94 4.21 19.57
N GLU A 118 -2.52 5.36 19.06
CA GLU A 118 -2.57 6.65 19.76
C GLU A 118 -3.70 7.57 19.29
N ALA A 119 -4.38 7.23 18.17
CA ALA A 119 -5.55 7.93 17.64
C ALA A 119 -6.84 7.53 18.35
#